data_AF-A4JW99-F1
#
_entry.id   AF-A4JW99-F1
#
_cell.length_a   1.000
_cell.length_b   1.000
_cell.length_c   1.000
_cell.angle_alpha   90.00
_cell.angle_beta   90.00
_cell.angle_gamma   90.00
#
_symmetry.space_group_name_H-M   'P 1'
#
loop_
_entity.id
_entity.type
_entity.pdbx_description
1 polymer ?
#
loop_
_entity_poly.entity_id
_entity_poly.type
_entity_poly.pdbx_seq_one_letter_code
_entity_poly.pdbx_strand_id
1 'polypeptide(L)'
;MPKGRRIYGVFANTSYEGGDIVCSFDSEDDAKAFAQKCRDYEEKRPAMLDADATDADWDAYIKRNANWEKRHPARPYFMRDYAVAPFPHHTKKD
;
A
#
# COMPACT_ATOMS: atom_id res chain seq x y z
N MET A 1 22.44 -22.30 -16.03
CA MET A 1 21.65 -21.05 -16.00
C MET A 1 21.41 -20.69 -14.54
N PRO A 2 21.74 -19.49 -14.05
CA PRO A 2 21.46 -19.15 -12.66
C PRO A 2 19.94 -19.22 -12.47
N LYS A 3 19.48 -20.01 -11.49
CA LYS A 3 18.06 -20.10 -11.09
C LYS A 3 17.51 -18.68 -11.01
N GLY A 4 16.50 -18.38 -11.83
CA GLY A 4 15.95 -17.03 -11.95
C GLY A 4 15.61 -16.47 -10.57
N ARG A 5 16.14 -15.29 -10.26
CA ARG A 5 15.80 -14.57 -9.03
C ARG A 5 14.28 -14.37 -9.00
N ARG A 6 13.64 -14.88 -7.94
CA ARG A 6 12.21 -14.70 -7.70
C ARG A 6 11.99 -13.25 -7.26
N ILE A 7 11.09 -12.55 -7.94
CA ILE A 7 10.70 -11.19 -7.57
C ILE A 7 9.38 -11.28 -6.80
N TYR A 8 9.29 -10.57 -5.68
CA TYR A 8 8.13 -10.48 -4.83
C TYR A 8 7.49 -9.11 -5.01
N GLY A 9 6.21 -9.09 -5.37
CA GLY A 9 5.41 -7.87 -5.45
C GLY A 9 4.63 -7.64 -4.16
N VAL A 10 4.49 -6.37 -3.78
CA VAL A 10 3.49 -5.92 -2.80
C VAL A 10 2.31 -5.37 -3.59
N PHE A 11 1.14 -5.94 -3.34
CA PHE A 11 -0.11 -5.63 -4.03
C PHE A 11 -1.05 -4.90 -3.08
N ALA A 12 -1.61 -3.79 -3.54
CA ALA A 12 -2.65 -3.05 -2.83
C ALA A 12 -4.02 -3.51 -3.34
N ASN A 13 -4.62 -4.45 -2.63
CA ASN A 13 -5.85 -5.11 -3.02
C ASN A 13 -7.08 -4.31 -2.60
N THR A 14 -8.08 -4.36 -3.48
CA THR A 14 -9.45 -3.96 -3.19
C THR A 14 -10.31 -5.22 -3.03
N SER A 15 -11.45 -5.11 -2.35
CA SER A 15 -12.36 -6.25 -2.19
C SER A 15 -13.03 -6.69 -3.51
N TYR A 16 -12.90 -5.93 -4.61
CA TYR A 16 -13.72 -6.12 -5.82
C TYR A 16 -12.92 -6.20 -7.13
N GLU A 17 -11.86 -5.41 -7.29
CA GLU A 17 -11.18 -5.20 -8.59
C GLU A 17 -9.78 -5.85 -8.67
N GLY A 18 -9.43 -6.72 -7.72
CA GLY A 18 -8.06 -7.22 -7.58
C GLY A 18 -7.15 -6.16 -6.97
N GLY A 19 -5.84 -6.27 -7.19
CA GLY A 19 -4.86 -5.39 -6.58
C GLY A 19 -3.79 -4.89 -7.53
N ASP A 20 -3.43 -3.62 -7.35
CA ASP A 20 -2.35 -2.98 -8.08
C ASP A 20 -1.00 -3.28 -7.44
N ILE A 21 0.02 -3.45 -8.27
CA ILE A 21 1.39 -3.58 -7.77
C ILE A 21 1.87 -2.22 -7.29
N VAL A 22 2.23 -2.15 -6.02
CA VAL A 22 2.77 -0.95 -5.37
C VAL A 22 4.28 -0.88 -5.52
N CYS A 23 4.96 -2.00 -5.27
CA CYS A 23 6.42 -2.09 -5.29
C CYS A 23 6.86 -3.54 -5.46
N SER A 24 8.10 -3.76 -5.92
CA SER A 24 8.69 -5.09 -6.13
C SER A 24 10.07 -5.21 -5.46
N PHE A 25 10.36 -6.38 -4.91
CA PHE A 25 11.58 -6.69 -4.16
C PHE A 25 12.17 -8.01 -4.66
N ASP A 26 13.48 -8.17 -4.52
CA ASP A 26 14.19 -9.44 -4.77
C ASP A 26 14.24 -10.35 -3.54
N SER A 27 13.74 -9.87 -2.40
CA SER A 27 13.58 -10.58 -1.13
C SER A 27 12.12 -10.59 -0.69
N GLU A 28 11.64 -11.75 -0.25
CA GLU A 28 10.29 -11.89 0.34
C GLU A 28 10.16 -11.11 1.65
N ASP A 29 11.23 -11.09 2.45
CA ASP A 29 11.24 -10.43 3.75
C ASP A 29 11.19 -8.91 3.60
N ASP A 30 11.87 -8.35 2.59
CA ASP A 30 11.79 -6.92 2.29
C ASP A 30 10.40 -6.53 1.78
N ALA A 31 9.78 -7.38 0.94
CA ALA A 31 8.40 -7.17 0.52
C ALA A 31 7.42 -7.21 1.70
N LYS A 32 7.60 -8.15 2.64
CA LYS A 32 6.80 -8.22 3.87
C LYS A 32 7.01 -7.01 4.77
N ALA A 33 8.26 -6.58 4.94
CA ALA A 33 8.58 -5.39 5.72
C ALA A 33 7.95 -4.13 5.11
N PHE A 34 7.97 -3.99 3.79
CA PHE A 34 7.28 -2.90 3.10
C PHE A 34 5.77 -2.97 3.24
N ALA A 35 5.16 -4.15 3.07
CA ALA A 35 3.72 -4.33 3.26
C ALA A 35 3.30 -3.99 4.70
N GLN A 36 4.08 -4.42 5.70
CA GLN A 36 3.83 -4.06 7.09
C GLN A 36 3.97 -2.55 7.32
N LYS A 37 5.01 -1.91 6.76
CA LYS A 37 5.16 -0.46 6.82
C LYS A 37 3.94 0.27 6.24
N CYS A 38 3.32 -0.25 5.18
CA CYS A 38 2.08 0.33 4.65
C CYS A 38 0.94 0.20 5.67
N ARG A 39 0.74 -0.97 6.27
CA ARG A 39 -0.28 -1.18 7.33
C ARG A 39 -0.04 -0.27 8.53
N ASP A 40 1.20 -0.14 8.99
CA ASP A 40 1.56 0.75 10.10
C ASP A 40 1.27 2.22 9.79
N TYR A 41 1.30 2.61 8.51
CA TYR A 41 0.90 3.95 8.07
C TYR A 41 -0.63 4.09 8.05
N GLU A 42 -1.39 3.06 7.62
CA GLU A 42 -2.86 3.05 7.70
C GLU A 42 -3.36 3.23 9.13
N GLU A 43 -2.73 2.54 10.11
CA GLU A 43 -3.08 2.68 11.53
C GLU A 43 -2.85 4.11 12.07
N LYS A 44 -1.96 4.87 11.43
CA LYS A 44 -1.64 6.26 11.80
C LYS A 44 -2.45 7.29 11.01
N ARG A 45 -3.43 6.84 10.21
CA ARG A 45 -4.29 7.74 9.47
C ARG A 45 -5.04 8.65 10.45
N PRO A 46 -5.16 9.96 10.17
CA PRO A 46 -5.98 10.84 10.98
C PRO A 46 -7.42 10.31 11.08
N ALA A 47 -7.93 10.19 12.30
CA ALA A 47 -9.31 9.79 12.55
C ALA A 47 -10.26 10.80 11.90
N MET A 48 -11.34 10.29 11.31
CA MET A 48 -12.41 11.13 10.79
C MET A 48 -13.07 11.89 11.96
N LEU A 49 -13.44 13.14 11.70
CA LEU A 49 -14.14 13.97 12.67
C LEU A 49 -15.64 13.63 12.68
N ASP A 50 -16.30 14.01 13.78
CA ASP A 50 -17.76 13.96 13.86
C ASP A 50 -18.39 14.95 12.87
N ALA A 51 -19.63 14.64 12.45
CA ALA A 51 -20.33 15.42 11.43
C ALA A 51 -20.63 16.87 11.86
N ASP A 52 -20.70 17.13 13.16
CA ASP A 52 -20.95 18.44 13.77
C ASP A 52 -19.66 19.19 14.14
N ALA A 53 -18.48 18.65 13.81
CA ALA A 53 -17.21 19.36 13.99
C ALA A 53 -17.18 20.68 13.20
N THR A 54 -16.41 21.64 13.71
CA THR A 54 -16.35 22.98 13.12
C THR A 54 -15.63 22.98 11.78
N ASP A 55 -15.90 23.99 10.93
CA ASP A 55 -15.20 24.16 9.65
C ASP A 55 -13.67 24.24 9.84
N ALA A 56 -13.21 24.89 10.92
CA ALA A 56 -11.78 24.99 11.23
C ALA A 56 -11.15 23.62 11.54
N ASP A 57 -11.89 22.73 12.22
CA ASP A 57 -11.45 21.37 12.51
C ASP A 57 -11.40 20.53 11.22
N TRP A 58 -12.42 20.66 10.36
CA TRP A 58 -12.45 20.02 9.05
C TRP A 58 -11.25 20.46 8.19
N ASP A 59 -10.95 21.76 8.13
CA ASP A 59 -9.78 22.29 7.42
C ASP A 59 -8.46 21.70 7.97
N ALA A 60 -8.34 21.60 9.29
CA ALA A 60 -7.17 21.00 9.93
C ALA A 60 -7.08 19.49 9.66
N TYR A 61 -8.21 18.77 9.64
CA TYR A 61 -8.28 17.36 9.27
C TYR A 61 -7.87 17.15 7.82
N ILE A 62 -8.42 17.91 6.87
CA ILE A 62 -8.10 17.83 5.44
C ILE A 62 -6.60 18.02 5.22
N LYS A 63 -5.98 19.02 5.86
CA LYS A 63 -4.53 19.27 5.77
C LYS A 63 -3.72 18.09 6.33
N ARG A 64 -4.11 17.54 7.48
CA ARG A 64 -3.45 16.37 8.09
C ARG A 64 -3.58 15.12 7.23
N ASN A 65 -4.78 14.84 6.72
CA ASN A 65 -5.06 13.69 5.86
C ASN A 65 -4.29 13.80 4.54
N ALA A 66 -4.27 14.97 3.90
CA ALA A 66 -3.49 15.19 2.68
C ALA A 66 -1.97 15.01 2.91
N ASN A 67 -1.45 15.41 4.06
CA ASN A 67 -0.05 15.19 4.42
C ASN A 67 0.25 13.70 4.70
N TRP A 68 -0.70 12.98 5.31
CA TRP A 68 -0.61 11.54 5.48
C TRP A 68 -0.59 10.81 4.12
N GLU A 69 -1.52 11.12 3.22
CA GLU A 69 -1.58 10.55 1.86
C GLU A 69 -0.28 10.77 1.07
N LYS A 70 0.31 11.97 1.18
CA LYS A 70 1.59 12.30 0.54
C LYS A 70 2.77 11.46 1.04
N ARG A 71 2.73 11.02 2.30
CA ARG A 71 3.81 10.26 2.95
C ARG A 71 3.56 8.76 2.95
N HIS A 72 2.36 8.32 2.57
CA HIS A 72 2.00 6.91 2.54
C HIS A 72 2.94 6.15 1.58
N PRO A 73 3.60 5.05 2.02
CA PRO A 73 4.57 4.34 1.18
C PRO A 73 3.96 3.79 -0.11
N ALA A 74 2.66 3.47 -0.10
CA ALA A 74 1.94 2.91 -1.22
C ALA A 74 1.25 3.92 -2.14
N ARG A 75 1.54 5.22 -2.07
CA ARG A 75 0.82 6.25 -2.83
C ARG A 75 0.78 5.95 -4.34
N PRO A 76 -0.38 6.08 -5.03
CA PRO A 76 -1.68 6.54 -4.53
C PRO A 76 -2.59 5.41 -3.96
N TYR A 77 -2.10 4.19 -3.84
CA TYR A 77 -2.86 3.01 -3.43
C TYR A 77 -2.98 2.86 -1.90
N PHE A 78 -3.39 3.93 -1.22
CA PHE A 78 -3.71 3.92 0.21
C PHE A 78 -5.13 3.41 0.48
N MET A 79 -5.45 3.11 1.74
CA MET A 79 -6.70 2.48 2.21
C MET A 79 -6.98 1.13 1.55
N ARG A 80 -5.93 0.32 1.34
CA ARG A 80 -5.99 -0.99 0.68
C ARG A 80 -5.48 -2.10 1.60
N ASP A 81 -5.77 -3.35 1.24
CA ASP A 81 -5.12 -4.49 1.87
C ASP A 81 -3.80 -4.82 1.15
N TYR A 82 -2.69 -4.86 1.89
CA TYR A 82 -1.36 -5.06 1.33
C TYR A 82 -0.94 -6.52 1.41
N ALA A 83 -0.87 -7.20 0.26
CA ALA A 83 -0.44 -8.60 0.17
C ALA A 83 0.90 -8.75 -0.52
N VAL A 84 1.69 -9.75 -0.12
CA VAL A 84 2.94 -10.12 -0.79
C VAL A 84 2.70 -11.37 -1.62
N ALA A 85 3.07 -11.33 -2.90
CA ALA A 85 3.04 -12.50 -3.75
C ALA A 85 4.25 -12.52 -4.70
N PRO A 86 4.78 -13.69 -5.07
CA PRO A 86 5.79 -13.78 -6.12
C PRO A 86 5.16 -13.36 -7.45
N PHE A 87 5.89 -12.60 -8.26
CA PHE A 87 5.48 -12.36 -9.64
C PHE A 87 5.39 -13.69 -10.38
N PRO A 88 4.33 -13.92 -11.17
CA PRO A 88 4.30 -15.08 -12.03
C PRO A 88 5.48 -14.99 -12.99
N HIS A 89 6.38 -15.97 -12.95
CA HIS A 89 7.31 -16.15 -14.05
C HIS A 89 6.46 -16.39 -15.29
N HIS A 90 6.42 -15.44 -16.21
CA HIS A 90 5.97 -15.71 -17.57
C HIS A 90 6.95 -16.72 -18.17
N THR A 91 6.74 -18.01 -17.92
CA THR A 91 7.17 -19.01 -18.88
C THR A 91 6.29 -18.77 -20.10
N LYS A 92 6.86 -18.09 -21.11
CA LYS A 92 6.34 -18.22 -22.47
C LYS A 92 6.24 -19.73 -22.71
N LYS A 93 5.02 -20.23 -22.91
CA LYS A 93 4.85 -21.55 -23.49
C LYS A 93 5.40 -21.44 -24.91
N ASP A 94 6.46 -22.20 -25.17
CA ASP A 94 6.99 -22.46 -26.50
C ASP A 94 5.90 -23.00 -27.44
#